data_AF-A0A7J7TI50-F1
#
_entry.id   AF-A0A7J7TI50-F1
#
_cell.length_a   1.000
_cell.length_b   1.000
_cell.length_c   1.000
_cell.angle_alpha   90.00
_cell.angle_beta   90.00
_cell.angle_gamma   90.00
#
_symmetry.space_group_name_H-M   'P 1'
#
loop_
_entity.id
_entity.type
_entity.pdbx_description
1 polymer ?
#
loop_
_entity_poly.entity_id
_entity_poly.type
_entity_poly.pdbx_seq_one_letter_code
_entity_poly.pdbx_strand_id
1 'polypeptide(L)'
;MADMVVGRDKCGEQRLVSLPLSRIRVIMKSSPGVSSINQEALVLTAKATELFVQYLATYSYRHGSGKEKKALTYHDLSNTAEESETFQFLADILPKKILASKYLKMLKEKKEEEEEEEERNNDEESDEAES
;
A
#
# COMPACT_ATOMS: atom_id res chain seq x y z
N MET A 1 -37.49 -25.45 17.68
CA MET A 1 -36.18 -25.96 18.09
C MET A 1 -35.37 -26.18 16.82
N ALA A 2 -34.52 -25.22 16.45
CA ALA A 2 -33.64 -25.36 15.31
C ALA A 2 -32.34 -26.00 15.78
N ASP A 3 -31.99 -27.13 15.16
CA ASP A 3 -30.76 -27.88 15.34
C ASP A 3 -29.55 -26.96 15.08
N MET A 4 -28.85 -26.57 16.13
CA MET A 4 -27.52 -25.96 16.01
C MET A 4 -26.55 -27.10 15.72
N VAL A 5 -26.27 -27.31 14.44
CA VAL A 5 -25.16 -28.16 14.01
C VAL A 5 -23.88 -27.54 14.57
N VAL A 6 -23.43 -28.10 15.69
CA VAL A 6 -22.13 -27.85 16.30
C VAL A 6 -21.08 -28.22 15.25
N GLY A 7 -20.52 -27.20 14.61
CA GLY A 7 -19.27 -27.31 13.89
C GLY A 7 -18.25 -27.87 14.86
N ARG A 8 -17.86 -29.12 14.65
CA ARG A 8 -16.76 -29.73 15.37
C ARG A 8 -15.49 -29.00 14.95
N ASP A 9 -15.12 -27.97 15.70
CA ASP A 9 -13.75 -27.48 15.72
C ASP A 9 -12.90 -28.63 16.24
N LYS A 10 -12.41 -29.45 15.31
CA LYS A 10 -11.32 -30.35 15.63
C LYS A 10 -10.21 -29.46 16.15
N CYS A 11 -9.85 -29.69 17.40
CA CYS A 11 -8.60 -29.28 18.02
C CYS A 11 -7.45 -29.81 17.15
N GLY A 12 -7.20 -29.13 16.04
CA GLY A 12 -6.00 -29.29 15.24
C GLY A 12 -4.90 -28.62 16.03
N GLU A 13 -3.74 -29.26 16.09
CA GLU A 13 -2.50 -28.66 16.61
C GLU A 13 -2.53 -27.15 16.41
N GLN A 14 -2.48 -26.38 17.49
CA GLN A 14 -2.33 -24.94 17.40
C GLN A 14 -0.98 -24.70 16.72
N ARG A 15 -0.97 -24.68 15.38
CA ARG A 15 0.22 -24.31 14.64
C ARG A 15 0.49 -22.88 15.07
N LEU A 16 1.65 -22.69 15.69
CA LEU A 16 2.08 -21.39 16.20
C LEU A 16 2.00 -20.30 15.12
N VAL A 17 2.14 -20.72 13.85
CA VAL A 17 1.97 -19.89 12.65
C VAL A 17 1.22 -20.67 11.55
N SER A 18 0.41 -19.96 10.78
CA SER A 18 -0.33 -20.41 9.61
C SER A 18 0.48 -20.26 8.32
N LEU A 19 1.37 -19.26 8.24
CA LEU A 19 2.21 -19.05 7.05
C LEU A 19 3.32 -20.12 6.93
N PRO A 20 3.61 -20.62 5.71
CA PRO A 20 4.63 -21.64 5.50
C PRO A 20 6.03 -21.08 5.78
N LEU A 21 6.67 -21.58 6.84
CA LEU A 21 7.99 -21.13 7.29
C LEU A 21 9.08 -21.20 6.22
N SER A 22 8.99 -22.17 5.30
CA SER A 22 9.93 -22.28 4.18
C SER A 22 9.89 -21.05 3.26
N ARG A 23 8.69 -20.52 2.97
CA ARG A 23 8.51 -19.32 2.14
C ARG A 23 8.97 -18.08 2.87
N ILE A 24 8.64 -17.94 4.15
CA ILE A 24 9.11 -16.82 4.98
C ILE A 24 10.64 -16.81 5.01
N ARG A 25 11.29 -17.97 5.20
CA ARG A 25 12.75 -18.07 5.20
C ARG A 25 13.38 -17.64 3.88
N VAL A 26 12.78 -18.01 2.74
CA VAL A 26 13.26 -17.59 1.41
C VAL A 26 13.17 -16.07 1.25
N ILE A 27 12.04 -15.46 1.64
CA ILE A 27 11.84 -14.00 1.59
C ILE A 27 12.83 -13.28 2.52
N MET A 28 13.04 -13.77 3.74
CA MET A 28 14.02 -13.16 4.64
C MET A 28 15.45 -13.23 4.07
N LYS A 29 15.81 -14.31 3.36
CA LYS A 29 17.12 -14.48 2.72
C LYS A 29 17.29 -13.70 1.41
N SER A 30 16.23 -13.17 0.81
CA SER A 30 16.38 -12.31 -0.38
C SER A 30 16.93 -10.93 -0.04
N SER A 31 16.88 -10.53 1.24
CA SER A 31 17.47 -9.27 1.70
C SER A 31 19.00 -9.35 1.72
N PRO A 32 19.70 -8.38 1.12
CA PRO A 32 21.15 -8.29 1.22
C PRO A 32 21.61 -8.29 2.69
N GLY A 33 22.65 -9.07 3.00
CA GLY A 33 23.21 -9.15 4.36
C GLY A 33 22.58 -10.20 5.28
N VAL A 34 21.55 -10.95 4.85
CA VAL A 34 20.96 -12.04 5.64
C VAL A 34 21.53 -13.41 5.22
N SER A 35 22.50 -13.93 5.97
CA SER A 35 23.15 -15.23 5.69
C SER A 35 22.46 -16.41 6.39
N SER A 36 22.24 -16.29 7.70
CA SER A 36 21.62 -17.31 8.54
C SER A 36 20.45 -16.73 9.34
N ILE A 37 19.42 -17.55 9.56
CA ILE A 37 18.20 -17.15 10.28
C ILE A 37 17.91 -18.19 11.35
N ASN A 38 17.87 -17.75 12.61
CA ASN A 38 17.46 -18.55 13.75
C ASN A 38 15.98 -18.97 13.62
N GLN A 39 15.63 -20.15 14.13
CA GLN A 39 14.28 -20.70 14.12
C GLN A 39 13.27 -19.81 14.89
N GLU A 40 13.66 -19.25 16.04
CA GLU A 40 12.78 -18.36 16.81
C GLU A 40 12.44 -17.08 16.06
N ALA A 41 13.46 -16.44 15.46
CA ALA A 41 13.28 -15.26 14.63
C ALA A 41 12.37 -15.57 13.43
N LEU A 42 12.54 -16.74 12.80
CA LEU A 42 11.69 -17.17 11.68
C LEU A 42 10.22 -17.32 12.09
N VAL A 43 9.94 -17.95 13.23
CA VAL A 43 8.57 -18.12 13.74
C VAL A 43 7.97 -16.77 14.14
N LEU A 44 8.74 -15.90 14.80
CA LEU A 44 8.31 -14.56 15.19
C LEU A 44 7.97 -13.71 13.97
N THR A 45 8.84 -13.69 12.95
CA THR A 45 8.58 -12.98 11.70
C THR A 45 7.32 -13.50 11.02
N ALA A 46 7.14 -14.83 10.94
CA ALA A 46 5.93 -15.41 10.37
C ALA A 46 4.67 -14.95 11.12
N LYS A 47 4.70 -14.92 12.46
CA LYS A 47 3.57 -14.43 13.26
C LYS A 47 3.32 -12.94 13.08
N ALA A 48 4.38 -12.14 13.05
CA ALA A 48 4.29 -10.70 12.82
C ALA A 48 3.71 -10.40 11.43
N THR A 49 4.08 -11.16 10.39
CA THR A 49 3.51 -11.03 9.05
C THR A 49 2.01 -11.33 9.01
N GLU A 50 1.53 -12.35 9.73
CA GLU A 50 0.09 -12.62 9.84
C GLU A 50 -0.67 -11.45 10.46
N LEU A 51 -0.16 -10.97 11.60
CA LEU A 51 -0.75 -9.84 12.31
C LEU A 51 -0.71 -8.57 11.46
N PHE A 52 0.38 -8.35 10.72
CA PHE A 52 0.52 -7.23 9.81
C PHE A 52 -0.51 -7.26 8.69
N VAL A 53 -0.71 -8.40 8.01
CA VAL A 53 -1.72 -8.53 6.94
C VAL A 53 -3.12 -8.27 7.50
N GLN A 54 -3.45 -8.85 8.67
CA GLN A 54 -4.73 -8.61 9.32
C GLN A 54 -4.91 -7.14 9.71
N TYR A 55 -3.87 -6.51 10.24
CA TYR A 55 -3.88 -5.12 10.65
C TYR A 55 -4.06 -4.19 9.45
N LEU A 56 -3.27 -4.35 8.38
CA LEU A 56 -3.39 -3.58 7.15
C LEU A 56 -4.80 -3.68 6.56
N ALA A 57 -5.33 -4.90 6.44
CA ALA A 57 -6.68 -5.12 5.89
C ALA A 57 -7.77 -4.45 6.75
N THR A 58 -7.69 -4.63 8.07
CA THR A 58 -8.68 -4.06 9.01
C THR A 58 -8.59 -2.55 9.09
N TYR A 59 -7.38 -2.00 9.12
CA TYR A 59 -7.15 -0.55 9.16
C TYR A 59 -7.67 0.10 7.88
N SER A 60 -7.30 -0.43 6.71
CA SER A 60 -7.73 0.09 5.41
C SER A 60 -9.24 -0.01 5.23
N TYR A 61 -9.86 -1.11 5.69
CA TYR A 61 -11.32 -1.26 5.64
C TYR A 61 -12.05 -0.24 6.53
N ARG A 62 -11.48 0.10 7.69
CA ARG A 62 -12.12 0.96 8.69
C ARG A 62 -11.96 2.46 8.40
N HIS A 63 -10.84 2.85 7.81
CA HIS A 63 -10.48 4.25 7.53
C HIS A 63 -10.70 4.64 6.07
N GLY A 64 -10.78 3.66 5.16
CA GLY A 64 -11.26 3.88 3.79
C GLY A 64 -12.79 3.78 3.68
N SER A 65 -13.25 3.58 2.45
CA SER A 65 -14.67 3.44 2.10
C SER A 65 -15.27 2.05 2.41
N GLY A 66 -14.50 1.19 3.08
CA GLY A 66 -14.83 -0.22 3.27
C GLY A 66 -16.10 -0.46 4.08
N LYS A 67 -16.34 0.33 5.13
CA LYS A 67 -17.58 0.21 5.95
C LYS A 67 -18.85 0.51 5.14
N GLU A 68 -18.80 1.52 4.29
CA GLU A 68 -19.94 1.96 3.47
C GLU A 68 -20.21 0.95 2.35
N LYS A 69 -19.15 0.54 1.66
CA LYS A 69 -19.22 -0.38 0.50
C LYS A 69 -19.29 -1.85 0.90
N LYS A 70 -19.11 -2.17 2.19
CA LYS A 70 -18.99 -3.53 2.74
C LYS A 70 -17.96 -4.39 2.00
N ALA A 71 -16.92 -3.75 1.45
CA ALA A 71 -15.89 -4.40 0.66
C ALA A 71 -14.57 -3.63 0.81
N LEU A 72 -13.46 -4.34 0.95
CA LEU A 72 -12.13 -3.74 0.91
C LEU A 72 -11.67 -3.63 -0.55
N THR A 73 -11.38 -2.42 -1.02
CA THR A 73 -10.94 -2.18 -2.38
C THR A 73 -9.45 -1.83 -2.44
N TYR A 74 -8.84 -1.94 -3.62
CA TYR A 74 -7.45 -1.52 -3.83
C TYR A 74 -7.25 -0.03 -3.50
N HIS A 75 -8.24 0.81 -3.81
CA HIS A 75 -8.17 2.25 -3.51
C HIS A 75 -8.03 2.50 -2.00
N ASP A 76 -8.73 1.72 -1.16
CA ASP A 76 -8.61 1.85 0.29
C ASP A 76 -7.20 1.48 0.79
N LEU A 77 -6.58 0.46 0.17
CA LEU A 77 -5.21 0.04 0.48
C LEU A 77 -4.17 1.08 0.02
N SER A 78 -4.28 1.59 -1.21
CA SER A 78 -3.34 2.60 -1.73
C SER A 78 -3.44 3.91 -0.95
N ASN A 79 -4.64 4.32 -0.54
CA ASN A 79 -4.80 5.51 0.29
C ASN A 79 -4.19 5.31 1.68
N THR A 80 -4.42 4.15 2.29
CA THR A 80 -3.83 3.81 3.59
C THR A 80 -2.30 3.87 3.54
N ALA A 81 -1.69 3.37 2.47
CA ALA A 81 -0.24 3.40 2.28
C ALA A 81 0.33 4.81 2.13
N GLU A 82 -0.44 5.76 1.60
CA GLU A 82 0.01 7.14 1.37
C GLU A 82 -0.28 8.07 2.56
N GLU A 83 -1.43 7.89 3.21
CA GLU A 83 -1.93 8.81 4.24
C GLU A 83 -1.48 8.45 5.66
N SER A 84 -0.98 7.23 5.87
CA SER A 84 -0.56 6.75 7.19
C SER A 84 0.96 6.58 7.26
N GLU A 85 1.59 7.30 8.19
CA GLU A 85 3.04 7.17 8.48
C GLU A 85 3.46 5.72 8.74
N THR A 86 2.64 4.96 9.48
CA THR A 86 2.88 3.54 9.80
C THR A 86 2.97 2.65 8.55
N PHE A 87 2.27 3.02 7.47
CA PHE A 87 2.19 2.24 6.23
C PHE A 87 2.98 2.86 5.07
N GLN A 88 3.68 3.97 5.30
CA GLN A 88 4.38 4.73 4.26
C GLN A 88 5.43 3.91 3.50
N PHE A 89 6.02 2.90 4.15
CA PHE A 89 6.94 1.96 3.50
C PHE A 89 6.29 1.14 2.35
N LEU A 90 4.96 1.15 2.25
CA LEU A 90 4.21 0.50 1.17
C LEU A 90 3.88 1.43 0.01
N ALA A 91 4.16 2.74 0.08
CA ALA A 91 3.73 3.71 -0.94
C ALA A 91 4.23 3.33 -2.35
N ASP A 92 5.48 2.88 -2.45
CA ASP A 92 6.09 2.45 -3.72
C ASP A 92 5.57 1.08 -4.20
N ILE A 93 5.01 0.26 -3.29
CA ILE A 93 4.50 -1.09 -3.57
C ILE A 93 3.00 -1.06 -3.90
N LEU A 94 2.25 -0.15 -3.30
CA LEU A 94 0.80 0.02 -3.46
C LEU A 94 0.46 1.43 -3.98
N PRO A 95 0.96 1.83 -5.16
CA PRO A 95 0.72 3.18 -5.67
C PRO A 95 -0.75 3.40 -6.02
N LYS A 96 -1.22 4.65 -5.89
CA LYS A 96 -2.52 5.07 -6.43
C LYS A 96 -2.52 4.93 -7.96
N LYS A 97 -3.56 4.31 -8.50
CA LYS A 97 -3.71 4.12 -9.94
C LYS A 97 -4.20 5.40 -10.60
N ILE A 98 -3.53 5.82 -11.66
CA ILE A 98 -3.99 6.86 -12.58
C ILE A 98 -4.23 6.26 -13.96
N LEU A 99 -5.30 6.68 -14.63
CA LEU A 99 -5.56 6.26 -16.00
C LEU A 99 -4.57 6.95 -16.94
N ALA A 100 -3.99 6.22 -17.90
CA ALA A 100 -3.01 6.77 -18.83
C ALA A 100 -3.53 8.01 -19.58
N SER A 101 -4.79 8.00 -20.02
CA SER A 101 -5.42 9.16 -20.65
C SER A 101 -5.49 10.38 -19.74
N LYS A 102 -5.76 10.18 -18.43
CA LYS A 102 -5.74 11.25 -17.44
C LYS A 102 -4.33 11.79 -17.25
N TYR A 103 -3.34 10.91 -17.17
CA TYR A 103 -1.94 11.31 -17.04
C TYR A 103 -1.44 12.09 -18.26
N LEU A 104 -1.75 11.64 -19.48
CA LEU A 104 -1.41 12.35 -20.72
C LEU A 104 -2.06 13.73 -20.80
N LYS A 105 -3.31 13.85 -20.34
CA LYS A 105 -4.00 15.14 -20.25
C LYS A 105 -3.29 16.08 -19.28
N MET A 106 -2.95 15.60 -18.08
CA MET A 106 -2.20 16.38 -17.09
C MET A 106 -0.83 16.84 -17.61
N LEU A 107 -0.12 16.00 -18.36
CA LEU A 107 1.16 16.39 -18.99
C LEU A 107 0.97 17.48 -20.04
N LYS A 108 -0.11 17.40 -20.82
CA LYS A 108 -0.41 18.40 -21.84
C LYS A 108 -0.78 19.74 -21.21
N GLU A 109 -1.67 19.73 -20.21
CA GLU A 109 -2.09 20.93 -19.47
C GLU A 109 -0.88 21.60 -18.79
N LYS A 110 0.00 20.81 -18.16
CA LYS A 110 1.19 21.36 -17.52
C LYS A 110 2.15 22.03 -18.53
N LYS A 111 2.28 21.47 -19.74
CA LYS A 111 3.10 22.05 -20.80
C LYS A 111 2.53 23.35 -21.34
N GLU A 112 1.21 23.44 -21.46
CA GLU A 112 0.50 24.67 -21.86
C GLU A 112 0.65 25.75 -20.76
N GLU A 113 0.55 25.37 -19.47
CA GLU A 113 0.79 26.29 -18.34
C GLU A 113 2.25 26.81 -18.32
N GLU A 114 3.24 25.93 -18.54
CA GLU A 114 4.66 26.32 -18.61
C GLU A 114 4.92 27.26 -19.81
N GLU A 115 4.32 27.02 -20.99
CA GLU A 115 4.43 27.90 -22.17
C GLU A 115 3.77 29.27 -21.93
N GLU A 116 2.59 29.31 -21.29
CA GLU A 116 1.92 30.57 -20.93
C GLU A 116 2.70 31.37 -19.87
N GLU A 117 3.35 30.71 -18.90
CA GLU A 117 4.19 31.38 -17.91
C GLU A 117 5.46 31.95 -18.57
N GLU A 118 6.09 31.23 -19.51
CA GLU A 118 7.25 31.72 -20.26
C GLU A 118 6.90 32.93 -21.15
N GLU A 119 5.75 32.91 -21.83
CA GLU A 119 5.29 34.06 -22.63
C GLU A 119 5.05 35.30 -21.75
N ARG A 120 4.38 35.16 -20.61
CA ARG A 120 4.15 36.29 -19.68
C ARG A 120 5.44 36.86 -19.11
N ASN A 121 6.40 36.00 -18.74
CA ASN A 121 7.68 36.46 -18.21
C ASN A 121 8.50 37.21 -19.28
N ASN A 122 8.44 36.78 -20.54
CA ASN A 122 9.11 37.47 -21.64
C ASN A 122 8.46 38.82 -21.98
N ASP A 123 7.13 38.91 -21.89
CA ASP A 123 6.40 40.17 -22.10
C ASP A 123 6.71 41.18 -20.97
N GLU A 124 6.79 40.73 -19.71
CA GLU A 124 7.18 41.57 -18.56
C GLU A 124 8.64 42.06 -18.65
N GLU A 125 9.57 41.23 -19.13
CA GLU A 125 10.99 41.62 -19.35
C GLU A 125 11.15 42.64 -20.50
N SER A 126 10.27 42.59 -21.51
CA SER A 126 10.26 43.55 -22.61
C SER A 126 9.74 44.93 -22.18
N ASP A 127 8.74 44.99 -21.30
CA ASP A 127 8.19 46.25 -20.78
C ASP A 127 9.13 46.95 -19.78
N GLU A 128 9.96 46.20 -19.03
CA GLU A 128 10.99 46.78 -18.14
C GLU A 128 12.21 47.33 -18.89
N ALA A 129 12.50 46.85 -20.11
CA ALA A 129 13.63 47.33 -20.91
C ALA A 129 13.36 48.63 -21.69
N GLU A 130 12.08 49.05 -21.81
CA GLU A 130 11.67 50.28 -22.51
C GLU A 130 11.43 51.49 -21.58
N SER A 131 11.62 51.35 -20.25
CA SER A 131 11.56 52.45 -19.25
C SER A 131 12.93 52.92 -18.78
#